data_AF-A0AAE1MHL5-F1
#
_entry.id   AF-A0AAE1MHL5-F1
#
_cell.length_a   1.000
_cell.length_b   1.000
_cell.length_c   1.000
_cell.angle_alpha   90.00
_cell.angle_beta   90.00
_cell.angle_gamma   90.00
#
_symmetry.space_group_name_H-M   'P 1'
#
loop_
_entity.id
_entity.type
_entity.pdbx_description
1 polymer ?
#
loop_
_entity_poly.entity_id
_entity_poly.type
_entity_poly.pdbx_seq_one_letter_code
_entity_poly.pdbx_strand_id
1 'polypeptide(L)'
;MAMSRSRNLFVICSVLMGSLFAYSASVQLNDPDWYVWFPLYSCACIVNLTNSITTTKLNRQIAKLALWLGMFLFAKVVVEDFVNGISGFLSMDLSERVVREKTGSLLVIISMILRLGQSSAPDEPSRLVNYGMIFLVFFCCIPSLLFFVVHRREMKF
;
A
#
# COMPACT_ATOMS: atom_id res chain seq x y z
N MET A 1 26.42 1.63 15.75
CA MET A 1 26.35 0.75 14.56
C MET A 1 24.95 0.18 14.28
N ALA A 2 24.14 -0.18 15.31
CA ALA A 2 22.77 -0.67 15.10
C ALA A 2 21.79 0.41 14.56
N MET A 3 22.01 1.68 14.94
CA MET A 3 21.19 2.84 14.57
C MET A 3 21.12 3.10 13.06
N SER A 4 22.26 3.05 12.36
CA SER A 4 22.29 3.22 10.90
C SER A 4 21.62 2.06 10.18
N ARG A 5 21.72 0.84 10.72
CA ARG A 5 21.10 -0.36 10.13
C ARG A 5 19.58 -0.29 10.15
N SER A 6 18.99 0.13 11.27
CA SER A 6 17.54 0.28 11.41
C SER A 6 16.98 1.33 10.45
N ARG A 7 17.62 2.50 10.36
CA ARG A 7 17.24 3.55 9.40
C ARG A 7 17.38 3.10 7.95
N ASN A 8 18.46 2.39 7.61
CA ASN A 8 18.66 1.88 6.25
C ASN A 8 17.61 0.84 5.86
N LEU A 9 17.24 -0.06 6.79
CA LEU A 9 16.15 -1.03 6.56
C LEU A 9 14.83 -0.32 6.30
N PHE A 10 14.47 0.67 7.14
CA PHE A 10 13.26 1.46 6.93
C PHE A 10 13.25 2.14 5.56
N VAL A 11 14.37 2.75 5.15
CA VAL A 11 14.50 3.39 3.83
C VAL A 11 14.31 2.38 2.71
N ILE A 12 14.96 1.21 2.78
CA ILE A 12 14.82 0.15 1.77
C ILE A 12 13.38 -0.34 1.69
N CYS A 13 12.75 -0.67 2.83
CA CYS A 13 11.36 -1.10 2.86
C CYS A 13 10.41 -0.02 2.31
N SER A 14 10.68 1.24 2.64
CA SER A 14 9.91 2.37 2.14
C SER A 14 10.05 2.53 0.62
N VAL A 15 11.25 2.38 0.07
CA VAL A 15 11.47 2.42 -1.38
C VAL A 15 10.74 1.27 -2.07
N LEU A 16 10.87 0.04 -1.54
CA LEU A 16 10.18 -1.13 -2.08
C LEU A 16 8.65 -0.94 -2.10
N MET A 17 8.08 -0.40 -1.02
CA MET A 17 6.66 -0.09 -0.96
C MET A 17 6.25 1.01 -1.93
N GLY A 18 7.06 2.07 -2.05
CA GLY A 18 6.83 3.12 -3.02
C GLY A 18 6.82 2.59 -4.46
N SER A 19 7.79 1.74 -4.81
CA SER A 19 7.85 1.09 -6.12
C SER A 19 6.65 0.18 -6.37
N LEU A 20 6.19 -0.57 -5.36
CA LEU A 20 5.00 -1.40 -5.48
C LEU A 20 3.74 -0.57 -5.72
N PHE A 21 3.56 0.54 -5.00
CA PHE A 21 2.45 1.46 -5.25
C PHE A 21 2.54 2.17 -6.60
N ALA A 22 3.74 2.49 -7.07
CA ALA A 22 3.93 3.03 -8.43
C ALA A 22 3.47 2.01 -9.49
N TYR A 23 3.83 0.73 -9.30
CA TYR A 23 3.38 -0.34 -10.17
C TYR A 23 1.85 -0.51 -10.10
N SER A 24 1.26 -0.56 -8.90
CA SER A 24 -0.20 -0.61 -8.72
C SER A 24 -0.92 0.55 -9.40
N ALA A 25 -0.40 1.78 -9.29
CA ALA A 25 -0.95 2.93 -10.00
C ALA A 25 -0.89 2.75 -11.53
N SER A 26 0.20 2.20 -12.06
CA SER A 26 0.37 2.02 -13.50
C SER A 26 -0.60 1.00 -14.10
N VAL A 27 -0.87 -0.12 -13.40
CA VAL A 27 -1.77 -1.16 -13.91
C VAL A 27 -3.23 -0.71 -13.89
N GLN A 28 -3.57 0.14 -12.92
CA GLN A 28 -4.92 0.63 -12.69
C GLN A 28 -5.41 1.62 -13.74
N LEU A 29 -4.51 2.23 -14.52
CA LEU A 29 -4.88 3.12 -15.62
C LEU A 29 -5.71 2.43 -16.71
N ASN A 30 -5.71 1.10 -16.74
CA ASN A 30 -6.52 0.32 -17.68
C ASN A 30 -7.94 0.02 -17.17
N ASP A 31 -8.25 0.36 -15.92
CA ASP A 31 -9.53 0.04 -15.29
C ASP A 31 -10.53 1.21 -15.41
N PRO A 32 -11.85 0.93 -15.50
CA PRO A 32 -12.87 1.97 -15.69
C PRO A 32 -12.97 2.98 -14.52
N ASP A 33 -12.50 2.61 -13.34
CA ASP A 33 -12.46 3.43 -12.13
C ASP A 33 -11.04 3.88 -11.76
N TRP A 34 -10.13 3.95 -12.74
CA TRP A 34 -8.76 4.43 -12.56
C TRP A 34 -8.67 5.76 -11.80
N TYR A 35 -9.65 6.66 -11.97
CA TYR A 35 -9.65 8.01 -11.43
C TYR A 35 -9.66 8.08 -9.89
N VAL A 36 -10.09 7.03 -9.18
CA VAL A 36 -10.05 6.98 -7.69
C VAL A 36 -8.83 6.22 -7.18
N TRP A 37 -8.47 5.14 -7.87
CA TRP A 37 -7.38 4.26 -7.46
C TRP A 37 -5.99 4.79 -7.84
N PHE A 38 -5.86 5.41 -9.01
CA PHE A 38 -4.61 6.01 -9.44
C PHE A 38 -4.14 7.12 -8.47
N PRO A 39 -4.99 8.08 -8.05
CA PRO A 39 -4.59 9.04 -7.02
C PRO A 39 -4.22 8.39 -5.69
N LEU A 40 -4.96 7.37 -5.24
CA LEU A 40 -4.64 6.66 -4.00
C LEU A 40 -3.22 6.08 -4.02
N TYR A 41 -2.91 5.27 -5.04
CA TYR A 41 -1.62 4.62 -5.16
C TYR A 41 -0.49 5.62 -5.47
N SER A 42 -0.76 6.66 -6.27
CA SER A 42 0.22 7.71 -6.55
C SER A 42 0.59 8.50 -5.29
N CYS A 43 -0.39 8.89 -4.47
CA CYS A 43 -0.12 9.55 -3.19
C CYS A 43 0.65 8.63 -2.24
N ALA A 44 0.29 7.35 -2.16
CA ALA A 44 1.00 6.36 -1.34
C ALA A 44 2.46 6.16 -1.81
N CYS A 45 2.67 6.13 -3.13
CA CYS A 45 3.99 6.07 -3.76
C CYS A 45 4.83 7.30 -3.38
N ILE A 46 4.31 8.51 -3.58
CA ILE A 46 4.97 9.75 -3.20
C ILE A 46 5.37 9.68 -1.72
N VAL A 47 4.42 9.41 -0.83
CA VAL A 47 4.71 9.37 0.61
C VAL A 47 5.82 8.38 0.96
N ASN A 48 5.90 7.23 0.29
CA ASN A 48 6.91 6.20 0.53
C ASN A 48 8.27 6.50 -0.12
N LEU A 49 8.32 7.19 -1.27
CA LEU A 49 9.58 7.57 -1.92
C LEU A 49 10.20 8.84 -1.36
N THR A 50 9.38 9.73 -0.79
CA THR A 50 9.82 11.08 -0.39
C THR A 50 10.59 11.13 0.93
N ASN A 51 11.28 10.04 1.30
CA ASN A 51 11.94 9.88 2.59
C ASN A 51 13.21 10.73 2.79
N SER A 52 13.49 11.71 1.91
CA SER A 52 14.74 12.49 1.98
C SER A 52 14.70 13.93 1.43
N ILE A 53 13.62 14.41 0.79
CA ILE A 53 13.69 15.64 -0.03
C ILE A 53 12.61 16.70 0.30
N THR A 54 11.41 16.32 0.75
CA THR A 54 10.27 17.26 0.85
C THR A 54 9.96 17.70 2.27
N THR A 55 9.44 18.92 2.40
CA THR A 55 8.93 19.50 3.66
C THR A 55 7.98 18.54 4.36
N THR A 56 8.33 18.17 5.59
CA THR A 56 7.63 17.18 6.43
C THR A 56 6.13 17.47 6.57
N LYS A 57 5.72 18.75 6.51
CA LYS A 57 4.32 19.19 6.60
C LYS A 57 3.46 18.74 5.39
N LEU A 58 3.94 18.92 4.17
CA LEU A 58 3.20 18.56 2.95
C LEU A 58 3.07 17.04 2.86
N ASN A 59 4.17 16.32 3.08
CA ASN A 59 4.16 14.85 3.04
C ASN A 59 3.19 14.27 4.08
N ARG A 60 3.11 14.88 5.27
CA ARG A 60 2.14 14.50 6.31
C ARG A 60 0.70 14.76 5.89
N GLN A 61 0.41 15.84 5.18
CA GLN A 61 -0.93 16.12 4.66
C GLN A 61 -1.32 15.13 3.57
N ILE A 62 -0.41 14.85 2.63
CA ILE A 62 -0.63 13.85 1.57
C ILE A 62 -0.87 12.46 2.20
N ALA A 63 -0.09 12.08 3.21
CA ALA A 63 -0.27 10.82 3.91
C ALA A 63 -1.64 10.72 4.61
N LYS A 64 -2.11 11.81 5.23
CA LYS A 64 -3.46 11.85 5.82
C LYS A 64 -4.55 11.74 4.75
N LEU A 65 -4.41 12.46 3.64
CA LEU A 65 -5.36 12.38 2.52
C LEU A 65 -5.40 10.97 1.93
N ALA A 66 -4.25 10.36 1.68
CA ALA A 66 -4.14 8.98 1.19
C ALA A 66 -4.72 7.98 2.19
N LEU A 67 -4.56 8.21 3.50
CA LEU A 67 -5.17 7.37 4.53
C LEU A 67 -6.70 7.47 4.50
N TRP A 68 -7.25 8.68 4.45
CA TRP A 68 -8.71 8.88 4.35
C TRP A 68 -9.30 8.28 3.09
N LEU A 69 -8.65 8.52 1.94
CA LEU A 69 -9.07 7.95 0.67
C LEU A 69 -8.97 6.42 0.67
N GLY A 70 -7.90 5.88 1.26
CA GLY A 70 -7.70 4.43 1.40
C GLY A 70 -8.79 3.78 2.26
N MET A 71 -9.13 4.39 3.41
CA MET A 71 -10.23 3.91 4.27
C MET A 71 -11.58 3.96 3.55
N PHE A 72 -11.85 5.04 2.82
CA PHE A 72 -13.08 5.19 2.03
C PHE A 72 -13.20 4.10 0.95
N LEU A 73 -12.14 3.90 0.16
CA LEU A 73 -12.13 2.90 -0.91
C LEU A 73 -12.18 1.47 -0.35
N PHE A 74 -11.49 1.20 0.75
CA PHE A 74 -11.59 -0.09 1.43
C PHE A 74 -13.03 -0.38 1.86
N ALA A 75 -13.72 0.59 2.47
CA ALA A 75 -15.12 0.45 2.85
C ALA A 75 -16.02 0.21 1.63
N LYS A 76 -15.82 0.96 0.52
CA LYS A 76 -16.54 0.75 -0.74
C LYS A 76 -16.40 -0.69 -1.23
N VAL A 77 -15.17 -1.20 -1.28
CA VAL A 77 -14.91 -2.56 -1.79
C VAL A 77 -15.47 -3.63 -0.86
N VAL A 78 -15.42 -3.42 0.46
CA VAL A 78 -16.06 -4.32 1.43
C VAL A 78 -17.58 -4.37 1.24
N VAL A 79 -18.22 -3.22 0.98
CA VAL A 79 -19.66 -3.18 0.69
C VAL A 79 -19.97 -3.87 -0.64
N GLU A 80 -19.15 -3.66 -1.66
CA GLU A 80 -19.32 -4.31 -2.97
C GLU A 80 -19.18 -5.84 -2.89
N ASP A 81 -18.19 -6.34 -2.15
CA ASP A 81 -18.00 -7.77 -1.87
C ASP A 81 -19.23 -8.36 -1.17
N PHE A 82 -19.77 -7.63 -0.18
CA PHE A 82 -20.95 -8.05 0.57
C PHE A 82 -22.22 -8.06 -0.27
N VAL A 83 -22.43 -7.05 -1.12
CA VAL A 83 -23.63 -6.92 -1.97
C VAL A 83 -23.62 -7.94 -3.11
N ASN A 84 -22.48 -8.14 -3.76
CA ASN A 84 -22.39 -9.03 -4.91
C ASN A 84 -22.16 -10.49 -4.53
N GLY A 85 -21.81 -10.80 -3.27
CA GLY A 85 -21.61 -12.16 -2.78
C GLY A 85 -20.49 -12.91 -3.51
N ILE A 86 -19.53 -12.20 -4.09
CA ILE A 86 -18.51 -12.74 -5.01
C ILE A 86 -17.47 -13.58 -4.27
N SER A 87 -17.06 -13.12 -3.08
CA SER A 87 -16.03 -13.80 -2.31
C SER A 87 -16.37 -13.68 -0.81
N GLY A 88 -16.18 -14.76 -0.03
CA GLY A 88 -16.33 -14.65 1.42
C GLY A 88 -15.37 -13.59 1.97
N PHE A 89 -15.69 -12.96 3.11
CA PHE A 89 -14.90 -11.87 3.69
C PHE A 89 -13.39 -12.18 3.90
N LEU A 90 -13.03 -13.46 3.95
CA LEU A 90 -11.67 -14.01 4.10
C LEU A 90 -11.11 -14.68 2.83
N SER A 91 -11.82 -14.61 1.71
CA SER A 91 -11.35 -15.16 0.44
C SER A 91 -10.11 -14.39 0.00
N MET A 92 -9.03 -15.13 -0.24
CA MET A 92 -7.76 -14.60 -0.76
C MET A 92 -7.58 -14.93 -2.24
N ASP A 93 -8.69 -15.13 -2.97
CA ASP A 93 -8.63 -15.36 -4.40
C ASP A 93 -8.30 -14.05 -5.13
N LEU A 94 -7.01 -13.83 -5.37
CA LEU A 94 -6.48 -12.66 -6.09
C LEU A 94 -6.89 -12.64 -7.58
N SER A 95 -7.49 -13.71 -8.12
CA SER A 95 -8.13 -13.68 -9.46
C SER A 95 -9.31 -12.70 -9.47
N GLU A 96 -10.03 -12.60 -8.36
CA GLU A 96 -11.17 -11.71 -8.23
C GLU A 96 -10.71 -10.27 -7.98
N ARG A 97 -11.28 -9.35 -8.76
CA ARG A 97 -10.94 -7.93 -8.72
C ARG A 97 -11.15 -7.31 -7.34
N VAL A 98 -12.28 -7.63 -6.71
CA VAL A 98 -12.67 -7.12 -5.38
C VAL A 98 -11.64 -7.46 -4.31
N VAL A 99 -11.07 -8.67 -4.35
CA VAL A 99 -10.04 -9.12 -3.41
C VAL A 99 -8.74 -8.34 -3.59
N ARG A 100 -8.33 -8.06 -4.85
CA ARG A 100 -7.14 -7.25 -5.14
C ARG A 100 -7.31 -5.81 -4.67
N GLU A 101 -8.45 -5.19 -4.95
CA GLU A 101 -8.75 -3.82 -4.54
C GLU A 101 -8.81 -3.66 -3.01
N LYS A 102 -9.44 -4.62 -2.33
CA LYS A 102 -9.48 -4.70 -0.86
C LYS A 102 -8.09 -4.85 -0.26
N THR A 103 -7.28 -5.73 -0.83
CA THR A 103 -5.90 -5.96 -0.38
C THR A 103 -5.04 -4.72 -0.64
N GLY A 104 -5.10 -4.14 -1.83
CA GLY A 104 -4.32 -2.95 -2.19
C GLY A 104 -4.65 -1.72 -1.34
N SER A 105 -5.94 -1.43 -1.12
CA SER A 105 -6.37 -0.34 -0.23
C SER A 105 -5.95 -0.57 1.22
N LEU A 106 -6.06 -1.80 1.73
CA LEU A 106 -5.59 -2.15 3.08
C LEU A 106 -4.08 -1.93 3.24
N LEU A 107 -3.29 -2.31 2.24
CA LEU A 107 -1.84 -2.09 2.25
C LEU A 107 -1.47 -0.61 2.27
N VAL A 108 -2.20 0.23 1.52
CA VAL A 108 -2.03 1.69 1.57
C VAL A 108 -2.33 2.23 2.96
N ILE A 109 -3.44 1.81 3.59
CA ILE A 109 -3.82 2.23 4.95
C ILE A 109 -2.71 1.92 5.95
N ILE A 110 -2.25 0.67 6.01
CA ILE A 110 -1.22 0.26 6.98
C ILE A 110 0.09 1.00 6.70
N SER A 111 0.48 1.15 5.42
CA SER A 111 1.67 1.92 5.05
C SER A 111 1.58 3.37 5.51
N MET A 112 0.45 4.05 5.30
CA MET A 112 0.27 5.45 5.73
C MET A 112 0.29 5.59 7.26
N ILE A 113 -0.31 4.65 8.01
CA ILE A 113 -0.24 4.64 9.49
C ILE A 113 1.22 4.54 9.96
N LEU A 114 1.99 3.62 9.39
CA LEU A 114 3.41 3.45 9.72
C LEU A 114 4.23 4.70 9.37
N ARG A 115 3.96 5.34 8.22
CA ARG A 115 4.64 6.58 7.80
C ARG A 115 4.29 7.77 8.68
N LEU A 116 3.03 7.92 9.08
CA LEU A 116 2.58 8.97 10.00
C LEU A 116 3.14 8.75 11.42
N GLY A 117 3.21 7.49 11.87
CA GLY A 117 3.88 7.12 13.12
C GLY A 117 5.36 7.50 13.12
N GLN A 118 6.07 7.24 12.02
CA GLN A 118 7.46 7.65 11.87
C GLN A 118 7.67 9.16 11.84
N SER A 119 6.76 9.91 11.20
CA SER A 119 6.85 11.38 11.13
C SER A 119 6.81 12.05 12.51
N SER A 120 6.36 11.35 13.55
CA SER A 120 6.31 11.87 14.92
C SER A 120 7.64 11.74 15.67
N ALA A 121 8.55 10.87 15.20
CA ALA A 121 9.89 10.67 15.74
C ALA A 121 10.91 10.46 14.59
N PRO A 122 11.38 11.53 13.95
CA PRO A 122 12.14 11.45 12.69
C PRO A 122 13.55 10.87 12.86
N ASP A 123 14.18 11.04 14.01
CA ASP A 123 15.58 10.65 14.22
C ASP A 123 15.76 9.14 14.41
N GLU A 124 14.75 8.44 14.93
CA GLU A 124 14.82 7.00 15.15
C GLU A 124 13.51 6.30 14.78
N PRO A 125 13.55 5.35 13.81
CA PRO A 125 12.40 4.51 13.56
C PRO A 125 12.19 3.53 14.70
N SER A 126 11.00 3.61 15.32
CA SER A 126 10.63 2.70 16.39
C SER A 126 10.70 1.25 15.92
N ARG A 127 11.00 0.32 16.84
CA ARG A 127 11.05 -1.12 16.51
C ARG A 127 9.73 -1.59 15.87
N LEU A 128 8.59 -1.10 16.38
CA LEU A 128 7.26 -1.40 15.85
C LEU A 128 7.13 -0.97 14.37
N VAL A 129 7.58 0.25 14.04
CA VAL A 129 7.52 0.75 12.65
C VAL A 129 8.42 -0.07 11.73
N ASN A 130 9.62 -0.43 12.17
CA ASN A 130 10.52 -1.28 11.38
C ASN A 130 9.94 -2.67 11.13
N TYR A 131 9.48 -3.34 12.18
CA TYR A 131 8.85 -4.66 12.04
C TYR A 131 7.58 -4.58 11.19
N GLY A 132 6.78 -3.54 11.36
CA GLY A 132 5.59 -3.28 10.55
C GLY A 132 5.94 -3.12 9.07
N MET A 133 6.95 -2.32 8.73
CA MET A 133 7.38 -2.12 7.34
C MET A 133 7.97 -3.41 6.73
N ILE A 134 8.74 -4.19 7.48
CA ILE A 134 9.28 -5.47 7.02
C ILE A 134 8.14 -6.46 6.75
N PHE A 135 7.22 -6.58 7.71
CA PHE A 135 6.05 -7.44 7.57
C PHE A 135 5.22 -7.04 6.35
N LEU A 136 5.02 -5.73 6.16
CA LEU A 136 4.25 -5.20 5.04
C LEU A 136 4.92 -5.50 3.70
N VAL A 137 6.24 -5.31 3.58
CA VAL A 137 6.98 -5.72 2.36
C VAL A 137 6.89 -7.22 2.11
N PHE A 138 7.04 -8.05 3.14
CA PHE A 138 6.95 -9.51 3.00
C PHE A 138 5.56 -9.94 2.52
N PHE A 139 4.51 -9.39 3.15
CA PHE A 139 3.11 -9.69 2.82
C PHE A 139 2.68 -9.09 1.47
N CYS A 140 3.32 -8.03 0.99
CA CYS A 140 3.06 -7.46 -0.34
C CYS A 140 3.81 -8.19 -1.45
N CYS A 141 5.13 -8.31 -1.31
CA CYS A 141 5.99 -8.76 -2.40
C CYS A 141 5.79 -10.24 -2.71
N ILE A 142 5.60 -11.09 -1.71
CA ILE A 142 5.47 -12.54 -1.94
C ILE A 142 4.20 -12.89 -2.72
N PRO A 143 3.00 -12.43 -2.32
CA PRO A 143 1.79 -12.68 -3.09
C PRO A 143 1.81 -12.00 -4.46
N SER A 144 2.37 -10.78 -4.56
CA SER A 144 2.46 -10.07 -5.85
C SER A 144 3.36 -10.81 -6.85
N LEU A 145 4.49 -11.36 -6.38
CA LEU A 145 5.40 -12.14 -7.21
C LEU A 145 4.82 -13.51 -7.56
N LEU A 146 4.20 -14.20 -6.60
CA LEU A 146 3.50 -15.48 -6.85
C LEU A 146 2.38 -15.31 -7.87
N PHE A 147 1.55 -14.28 -7.70
CA PHE A 147 0.45 -14.01 -8.61
C PHE A 147 0.94 -13.66 -10.01
N PHE A 148 1.98 -12.82 -10.12
CA PHE A 148 2.55 -12.44 -11.41
C PHE A 148 3.21 -13.63 -12.15
N VAL A 149 3.89 -14.52 -11.42
CA VAL A 149 4.59 -15.67 -12.00
C VAL A 149 3.62 -16.82 -12.35
N VAL A 150 2.61 -17.05 -11.52
CA VAL A 150 1.75 -18.25 -11.61
C VAL A 150 0.42 -17.98 -12.31
N HIS A 151 -0.20 -16.80 -12.10
CA HIS A 151 -1.62 -16.57 -12.41
C HIS A 151 -1.91 -15.65 -13.60
N ARG A 152 -0.90 -15.30 -14.42
CA ARG A 152 -1.01 -14.45 -15.62
C ARG A 152 -2.09 -14.89 -16.65
N ARG A 153 -2.65 -16.11 -16.56
CA ARG A 153 -3.59 -16.67 -17.54
C ARG A 153 -5.05 -16.79 -17.09
N GLU A 154 -5.39 -16.51 -15.83
CA GLU A 154 -6.76 -16.75 -15.30
C GLU A 154 -7.40 -15.50 -14.65
N MET A 155 -7.08 -14.31 -15.16
CA MET A 155 -7.67 -13.07 -14.63
C MET A 155 -9.11 -12.89 -15.14
N LYS A 156 -10.06 -12.83 -14.21
CA LYS A 156 -11.43 -12.37 -14.50
C LYS A 156 -11.48 -10.85 -14.36
N PHE A 157 -12.06 -10.19 -15.35
CA PHE A 157 -12.26 -8.74 -15.41
C PHE A 157 -13.66 -8.36 -14.98
#